data_AF-A0A1Y1Q1J6-F1
#
_entry.id   AF-A0A1Y1Q1J6-F1
#
_cell.length_a   1.000
_cell.length_b   1.000
_cell.length_c   1.000
_cell.angle_alpha   90.00
_cell.angle_beta   90.00
_cell.angle_gamma   90.00
#
_symmetry.space_group_name_H-M   'P 1'
#
loop_
_entity.id
_entity.type
_entity.pdbx_description
1 polymer ?
#
loop_
_entity_poly.entity_id
_entity_poly.type
_entity_poly.pdbx_seq_one_letter_code
_entity_poly.pdbx_strand_id
1 'polypeptide(L)'
;MKKLLAIDTNLLVYSPHLEAKYHQPARLWLERVMNERDENGNQSVCLPAPVLMEFMNVITWQPLKQPLSLAETKCIVQDYVDTGISERRVR
;
A
#
# COMPACT_ATOMS: atom_id res chain seq x y z
N MET A 1 5.43 -19.54 -12.50
CA MET A 1 5.33 -18.07 -12.35
C MET A 1 4.46 -17.74 -11.13
N LYS A 2 5.00 -17.05 -10.12
CA LYS A 2 4.17 -16.40 -9.10
C LYS A 2 3.29 -15.37 -9.81
N LYS A 3 1.99 -15.31 -9.48
CA LYS A 3 1.08 -14.28 -10.02
C LYS A 3 1.45 -12.93 -9.39
N LEU A 4 1.55 -11.90 -10.22
CA LEU A 4 1.67 -10.51 -9.77
C LEU A 4 0.30 -10.05 -9.29
N LEU A 5 0.21 -9.58 -8.05
CA LEU A 5 -1.03 -9.07 -7.46
C LEU A 5 -0.98 -7.54 -7.40
N ALA A 6 -2.02 -6.88 -7.93
CA ALA A 6 -2.19 -5.46 -7.69
C ALA A 6 -2.81 -5.26 -6.30
N ILE A 7 -2.22 -4.37 -5.51
CA ILE A 7 -2.77 -3.96 -4.22
C ILE A 7 -3.77 -2.83 -4.44
N ASP A 8 -4.95 -2.98 -3.85
CA ASP A 8 -6.02 -1.99 -3.91
C ASP A 8 -5.93 -0.97 -2.77
N THR A 9 -6.47 0.23 -2.99
CA THR A 9 -6.49 1.33 -2.03
C THR A 9 -7.09 0.93 -0.69
N ASN A 10 -8.14 0.12 -0.68
CA ASN A 10 -8.81 -0.29 0.56
C ASN A 10 -7.86 -1.04 1.50
N LEU A 11 -6.96 -1.84 0.94
CA LEU A 11 -5.95 -2.56 1.74
C LEU A 11 -4.96 -1.57 2.36
N LEU A 12 -4.53 -0.54 1.61
CA LEU A 12 -3.60 0.48 2.11
C LEU A 12 -4.19 1.34 3.21
N VAL A 13 -5.45 1.76 3.08
CA VAL A 13 -6.14 2.61 4.06
C VAL A 13 -6.24 1.93 5.42
N TYR A 14 -6.33 0.60 5.47
CA TYR A 14 -6.44 -0.14 6.72
C TYR A 14 -5.11 -0.41 7.44
N SER A 15 -3.99 -0.33 6.73
CA SER A 15 -2.63 -0.51 7.28
C SER A 15 -2.30 0.42 8.47
N PRO A 16 -2.54 1.75 8.40
CA PRO A 16 -2.19 2.69 9.48
C PRO A 16 -3.16 2.67 10.67
N HIS A 17 -4.38 2.13 10.54
CA HIS A 17 -5.38 2.14 11.61
C HIS A 17 -5.24 0.94 12.57
N LEU A 18 -4.26 1.04 13.48
CA LEU A 18 -3.90 0.01 14.47
C LEU A 18 -5.07 -0.46 15.36
N GLU A 19 -6.05 0.40 15.61
CA GLU A 19 -7.19 0.12 16.50
C GLU A 19 -8.29 -0.73 15.84
N ALA A 20 -8.25 -0.91 14.53
CA ALA A 20 -9.28 -1.63 13.80
C ALA A 20 -9.00 -3.15 13.80
N LYS A 21 -9.47 -3.83 14.86
CA LYS A 21 -9.29 -5.28 15.08
C LYS A 21 -9.65 -6.14 13.86
N TYR A 22 -10.64 -5.74 13.06
CA TYR A 22 -11.08 -6.47 11.86
C TYR A 22 -10.09 -6.38 10.68
N HIS A 23 -9.11 -5.47 10.72
CA HIS A 23 -8.16 -5.26 9.64
C HIS A 23 -6.78 -5.90 9.89
N GLN A 24 -6.58 -6.50 11.06
CA GLN A 24 -5.32 -7.15 11.41
C GLN A 24 -4.87 -8.22 10.39
N PRO A 25 -5.76 -9.11 9.86
CA PRO A 25 -5.34 -10.07 8.85
C PRO A 25 -4.87 -9.42 7.53
N ALA A 26 -5.54 -8.35 7.10
CA ALA A 26 -5.19 -7.63 5.87
C ALA A 26 -3.84 -6.92 6.03
N ARG A 27 -3.58 -6.30 7.19
CA ARG A 27 -2.30 -5.68 7.50
C ARG A 27 -1.15 -6.70 7.53
N LEU A 28 -1.31 -7.82 8.24
CA LEU A 28 -0.29 -8.87 8.30
C LEU A 28 -0.02 -9.44 6.90
N TRP A 29 -1.06 -9.58 6.09
CA TRP A 29 -0.90 -10.00 4.71
C TRP A 29 -0.12 -8.96 3.88
N LEU A 30 -0.47 -7.67 3.96
CA LEU A 30 0.23 -6.58 3.26
C LEU A 30 1.70 -6.51 3.64
N GLU A 31 1.98 -6.49 4.94
CA GLU A 31 3.34 -6.47 5.48
C GLU A 31 4.16 -7.63 4.93
N ARG A 32 3.59 -8.83 4.91
CA ARG A 32 4.25 -10.00 4.32
C ARG A 32 4.48 -9.82 2.82
N VAL A 33 3.45 -9.55 2.03
CA VAL A 33 3.56 -9.56 0.55
C VAL A 33 4.38 -8.39 -0.01
N MET A 34 4.42 -7.24 0.68
CA MET A 34 5.25 -6.09 0.30
C MET A 34 6.73 -6.31 0.64
N ASN A 35 7.05 -7.18 1.59
CA ASN A 35 8.43 -7.52 1.96
C ASN A 35 8.95 -8.80 1.30
N GLU A 36 8.06 -9.70 0.87
CA GLU A 36 8.46 -10.91 0.16
C GLU A 36 9.12 -10.58 -1.19
N ARG A 37 10.19 -11.32 -1.50
CA ARG A 37 10.86 -11.34 -2.80
C ARG A 37 10.98 -12.80 -3.27
N ASP A 38 10.97 -13.01 -4.57
CA ASP A 38 11.27 -14.32 -5.16
C ASP A 38 12.77 -14.61 -5.19
N GLU A 39 13.15 -15.81 -5.67
CA GLU A 39 14.53 -16.26 -5.81
C GLU A 39 15.41 -15.36 -6.71
N ASN A 40 14.78 -14.54 -7.55
CA ASN A 40 15.43 -13.57 -8.42
C ASN A 40 15.38 -12.13 -7.84
N GLY A 41 14.92 -11.97 -6.60
CA GLY A 41 14.79 -10.67 -5.93
C GLY A 41 13.59 -9.85 -6.37
N ASN A 42 12.66 -10.39 -7.16
CA ASN A 42 11.48 -9.66 -7.63
C ASN A 42 10.33 -9.72 -6.64
N GLN A 43 9.52 -8.65 -6.61
CA GLN A 43 8.28 -8.64 -5.87
C GLN A 43 7.16 -9.41 -6.59
N SER A 44 6.22 -9.91 -5.79
CA SER A 44 4.99 -10.54 -6.30
C SER A 44 3.77 -9.62 -6.24
N VAL A 45 3.96 -8.35 -5.86
CA VAL A 45 2.90 -7.34 -5.78
C VAL A 45 3.28 -6.07 -6.53
N CYS A 46 2.28 -5.29 -6.94
CA CYS A 46 2.47 -3.95 -7.50
C CYS A 46 1.46 -2.95 -6.91
N LEU A 47 1.82 -1.67 -6.98
CA LEU A 47 1.02 -0.54 -6.54
C LEU A 47 0.81 0.39 -7.74
N PRO A 48 -0.36 0.32 -8.39
CA PRO A 48 -0.69 1.26 -9.45
C PRO A 48 -0.66 2.71 -8.97
N ALA A 49 -0.20 3.64 -9.80
CA ALA A 49 -0.18 5.06 -9.48
C ALA A 49 -1.59 5.59 -9.09
N PRO A 50 -2.70 5.17 -9.74
CA PRO A 50 -4.04 5.54 -9.30
C PRO A 50 -4.36 5.14 -7.85
N VAL A 51 -3.84 4.00 -7.39
CA VAL A 51 -4.04 3.50 -6.01
C VAL A 51 -3.35 4.42 -5.00
N LEU A 52 -2.15 4.91 -5.33
CA LEU A 52 -1.44 5.87 -4.47
C LEU A 52 -2.18 7.21 -4.38
N MET A 53 -2.70 7.71 -5.51
CA MET A 53 -3.47 8.95 -5.55
C MET A 53 -4.78 8.85 -4.76
N GLU A 54 -5.48 7.72 -4.90
CA GLU A 54 -6.71 7.46 -4.15
C GLU A 54 -6.42 7.30 -2.66
N PHE A 55 -5.36 6.58 -2.29
CA PHE A 55 -4.91 6.45 -0.90
C PHE A 55 -4.68 7.83 -0.27
N MET A 56 -3.96 8.73 -0.96
CA MET A 56 -3.73 10.09 -0.47
C MET A 56 -5.04 10.84 -0.21
N ASN A 57 -5.99 10.73 -1.14
CA ASN A 57 -7.28 11.40 -1.03
C ASN A 57 -8.10 10.86 0.14
N VAL A 58 -8.14 9.54 0.32
CA VAL A 58 -8.94 8.89 1.36
C VAL A 58 -8.33 9.12 2.74
N ILE A 59 -7.03 8.88 2.93
CA ILE A 59 -6.41 8.87 4.27
C ILE A 59 -6.28 10.26 4.90
N THR A 60 -6.32 11.32 4.08
CA THR A 60 -6.29 12.73 4.53
C THR A 60 -7.70 13.30 4.77
N TRP A 61 -8.75 12.52 4.52
CA TRP A 61 -10.13 12.99 4.56
C TRP A 61 -10.59 13.25 6.00
N GLN A 62 -10.90 14.52 6.31
CA GLN A 62 -11.23 15.01 7.66
C GLN A 62 -12.36 14.25 8.41
N PRO A 63 -13.38 13.68 7.75
CA PRO A 63 -14.39 12.87 8.42
C PRO A 63 -13.88 11.53 9.00
N LEU A 64 -12.67 11.09 8.63
CA LEU A 64 -12.06 9.92 9.27
C LEU A 64 -11.86 10.19 10.77
N LYS A 65 -11.94 9.13 11.57
CA LYS A 65 -11.71 9.22 13.03
C LYS A 65 -10.29 9.72 13.35
N GLN A 66 -9.32 9.38 12.50
CA GLN A 66 -7.91 9.71 12.64
C GLN A 66 -7.31 9.91 11.24
N PRO A 67 -7.57 11.06 10.58
CA PRO A 67 -6.98 11.35 9.29
C PRO A 67 -5.48 11.59 9.47
N LEU A 68 -4.68 11.15 8.49
CA LEU A 68 -3.27 11.55 8.42
C LEU A 68 -3.17 12.97 7.86
N SER A 69 -2.14 13.70 8.28
CA SER A 69 -1.78 14.94 7.60
C SER A 69 -1.27 14.65 6.20
N LEU A 70 -1.36 15.66 5.32
CA LEU A 70 -0.78 15.56 3.98
C LEU A 70 0.73 15.31 4.01
N ALA A 71 1.43 15.83 5.02
CA ALA A 71 2.86 15.63 5.20
C ALA A 71 3.20 14.17 5.54
N GLU A 72 2.50 13.58 6.52
CA GLU A 72 2.67 12.16 6.89
C GLU A 72 2.31 11.25 5.70
N THR A 73 1.22 11.57 5.02
CA THR A 73 0.76 10.82 3.84
C THR A 73 1.79 10.85 2.72
N LYS A 74 2.39 12.01 2.46
CA LYS A 74 3.45 12.15 1.46
C LYS A 74 4.66 11.27 1.79
N CYS A 75 5.09 11.21 3.05
CA CYS A 75 6.18 10.34 3.47
C CYS A 75 5.87 8.87 3.17
N ILE A 76 4.67 8.39 3.55
CA ILE A 76 4.24 7.01 3.30
C ILE A 76 4.21 6.68 1.80
N VAL A 77 3.68 7.58 0.97
CA VAL A 77 3.64 7.37 -0.49
C VAL A 77 5.05 7.36 -1.07
N GLN A 78 5.94 8.23 -0.59
CA GLN A 78 7.34 8.23 -1.02
C GLN A 78 8.01 6.90 -0.66
N ASP A 79 7.78 6.35 0.54
CA ASP A 79 8.31 5.04 0.94
C ASP A 79 7.81 3.92 0.00
N TYR A 80 6.54 3.94 -0.41
CA TYR A 80 6.01 2.98 -1.39
C TYR A 80 6.64 3.11 -2.78
N VAL A 81 6.98 4.32 -3.20
CA VAL A 81 7.68 4.56 -4.47
C VAL A 81 9.13 4.07 -4.36
N ASP A 82 9.81 4.39 -3.26
CA ASP A 82 11.23 4.09 -3.03
C ASP A 82 11.49 2.58 -2.84
N THR A 83 10.52 1.84 -2.29
CA THR A 83 10.59 0.36 -2.19
C THR A 83 10.55 -0.35 -3.55
N GLY A 84 10.33 0.38 -4.64
CA GLY A 84 10.36 -0.16 -6.00
C GLY A 84 9.18 -1.09 -6.29
N ILE A 85 8.07 -0.94 -5.56
CA ILE A 85 6.80 -1.60 -5.88
C ILE A 85 6.27 -0.98 -7.18
N SER A 86 6.80 -1.45 -8.32
CA SER A 86 6.59 -0.79 -9.61
C SER A 86 5.29 -1.23 -10.27
N GLU A 87 4.63 -0.29 -10.96
CA GLU A 87 3.83 -0.65 -12.13
C GLU A 87 4.76 -1.30 -13.16
N ARG A 88 4.47 -2.55 -13.56
CA ARG A 88 5.08 -3.09 -14.77
C ARG A 88 4.52 -2.28 -15.94
N ARG A 89 5.32 -1.41 -16.57
CA ARG A 89 5.03 -0.98 -17.94
C ARG A 89 5.07 -2.22 -18.82
N VAL A 90 3.89 -2.66 -19.25
CA VAL A 90 3.77 -3.62 -20.34
C VAL A 90 4.40 -2.96 -21.56
N ARG A 91 5.47 -3.58 -22.09
CA ARG A 91 6.09 -3.18 -23.35
C ARG A 91 5.17 -3.52 -24.51
#